data_AF-A0A5C9EV88-F1
#
_entry.id   AF-A0A5C9EV88-F1
#
_cell.length_a   1.000
_cell.length_b   1.000
_cell.length_c   1.000
_cell.angle_alpha   90.00
_cell.angle_beta   90.00
_cell.angle_gamma   90.00
#
_symmetry.space_group_name_H-M   'P 1'
#
loop_
_entity.id
_entity.type
_entity.pdbx_description
1 polymer ?
#
loop_
_entity_poly.entity_id
_entity_poly.type
_entity_poly.pdbx_seq_one_letter_code
_entity_poly.pdbx_strand_id
1 'polypeptide(L)'
;MSKNLTLIEGITAPITETLKKVGIKTIEQLANSSPQKLEKELTYSFEIIEEWISNAIKYLEGEKTPKIPPGIELTSKYSMKTTTKRDMEENEEL
;
A
#
# COMPACT_ATOMS: atom_id res chain seq x y z
N MET A 1 -0.26 -11.13 -14.64
CA MET A 1 -1.23 -10.19 -15.25
C MET A 1 -0.79 -8.78 -14.89
N SER A 2 -0.39 -7.95 -15.85
CA SER A 2 0.03 -6.57 -15.56
C SER A 2 -1.20 -5.71 -15.26
N LYS A 3 -1.26 -5.12 -14.06
CA LYS A 3 -2.41 -4.31 -13.62
C LYS A 3 -2.39 -2.92 -14.28
N ASN A 4 -3.52 -2.55 -14.90
CA ASN A 4 -3.68 -1.27 -15.59
C ASN A 4 -3.85 -0.11 -14.60
N LEU A 5 -3.24 1.03 -14.91
CA LEU A 5 -3.30 2.25 -14.10
C LEU A 5 -4.72 2.81 -13.94
N THR A 6 -5.61 2.56 -14.90
CA THR A 6 -7.04 2.95 -14.89
C THR A 6 -7.88 2.24 -13.82
N LEU A 7 -7.28 1.34 -13.03
CA LEU A 7 -7.92 0.69 -11.88
C LEU A 7 -7.79 1.53 -10.59
N ILE A 8 -6.98 2.59 -10.62
CA ILE A 8 -6.77 3.52 -9.51
C ILE A 8 -7.76 4.67 -9.62
N GLU A 9 -8.49 4.91 -8.54
CA GLU A 9 -9.42 6.04 -8.42
C GLU A 9 -8.66 7.36 -8.60
N GLY A 10 -9.23 8.26 -9.42
CA GLY A 10 -8.57 9.49 -9.87
C GLY A 10 -7.73 9.35 -11.15
N ILE A 11 -7.34 8.15 -11.59
CA ILE A 11 -6.56 7.95 -12.82
C ILE A 11 -7.47 7.66 -14.02
N THR A 12 -7.63 8.67 -14.88
CA THR A 12 -8.36 8.57 -16.15
C THR A 12 -7.46 8.10 -17.31
N ALA A 13 -8.06 7.84 -18.47
CA ALA A 13 -7.34 7.47 -19.70
C ALA A 13 -6.22 8.46 -20.11
N PRO A 14 -6.44 9.81 -20.15
CA PRO A 14 -5.35 10.75 -20.47
C PRO A 14 -4.24 10.74 -19.42
N ILE A 15 -4.56 10.66 -18.12
CA ILE A 15 -3.55 10.55 -17.04
C ILE A 15 -2.71 9.28 -17.23
N THR A 16 -3.36 8.16 -17.57
CA THR A 16 -2.68 6.89 -17.89
C THR A 16 -1.71 7.02 -19.06
N GLU A 17 -2.04 7.81 -20.09
CA GLU A 17 -1.13 8.05 -21.21
C GLU A 17 0.08 8.90 -20.78
N THR A 18 -0.12 9.94 -19.98
CA THR A 18 0.97 10.76 -19.43
C THR A 18 1.89 9.93 -18.52
N LEU A 19 1.33 9.09 -17.64
CA LEU A 19 2.10 8.15 -16.82
C LEU A 19 2.92 7.17 -17.67
N LYS A 20 2.34 6.65 -18.76
CA LYS A 20 3.07 5.79 -19.72
C LYS A 20 4.20 6.51 -20.44
N LYS A 21 4.06 7.81 -20.76
CA LYS A 21 5.10 8.64 -21.36
C LYS A 21 6.29 8.84 -20.42
N VAL A 22 6.06 9.00 -19.12
CA VAL A 22 7.14 9.07 -18.09
C VAL A 22 7.65 7.69 -17.65
N GLY A 23 7.25 6.62 -18.34
CA GLY A 23 7.76 5.25 -18.13
C GLY A 23 7.00 4.39 -17.12
N ILE A 24 5.96 4.93 -16.47
CA ILE A 24 5.09 4.20 -15.54
C ILE A 24 3.99 3.50 -16.32
N LYS A 25 4.04 2.17 -16.37
CA LYS A 25 3.10 1.33 -17.15
C LYS A 25 2.17 0.49 -16.26
N THR A 26 2.54 0.24 -15.00
CA THR A 26 1.78 -0.58 -14.05
C THR A 26 1.59 0.12 -12.70
N ILE A 27 0.56 -0.32 -11.95
CA ILE A 27 0.29 0.14 -10.58
C ILE A 27 1.50 -0.05 -9.66
N GLU A 28 2.24 -1.16 -9.84
CA GLU A 28 3.46 -1.45 -9.07
C GLU A 28 4.56 -0.42 -9.31
N GLN A 29 4.77 0.01 -10.56
CA GLN A 29 5.72 1.07 -10.86
C GLN A 29 5.26 2.41 -10.27
N LEU A 30 3.96 2.70 -10.26
CA LEU A 30 3.41 3.92 -9.66
C LEU A 30 3.63 3.93 -8.14
N ALA A 31 3.29 2.85 -7.45
CA ALA A 31 3.47 2.71 -6.00
C ALA A 31 4.94 2.77 -5.55
N ASN A 32 5.88 2.34 -6.39
CA ASN A 32 7.33 2.42 -6.12
C ASN A 32 7.98 3.72 -6.63
N SER A 33 7.21 4.66 -7.22
CA SER A 33 7.74 5.92 -7.73
C SER A 33 7.68 7.03 -6.68
N SER A 34 8.65 7.94 -6.70
CA SER A 34 8.69 9.08 -5.79
C SER A 34 7.80 10.23 -6.29
N PRO A 35 6.92 10.83 -5.46
CA PRO A 35 6.03 11.92 -5.88
C PRO A 35 6.82 13.14 -6.40
N GLN A 36 7.92 13.50 -5.73
CA GLN A 36 8.83 14.59 -6.14
C GLN A 36 9.49 14.40 -7.51
N LYS A 37 9.64 13.14 -7.98
CA LYS A 37 10.15 12.85 -9.31
C LYS A 37 9.03 12.98 -10.33
N LEU A 38 7.85 12.49 -9.99
CA LEU A 38 6.67 12.57 -10.85
C LEU A 38 6.19 14.02 -11.03
N GLU A 39 6.23 14.86 -10.00
CA GLU A 39 5.92 16.30 -10.07
C GLU A 39 6.80 17.06 -11.08
N LYS A 40 8.05 16.64 -11.28
CA LYS A 40 8.94 17.27 -12.27
C LYS A 40 8.65 16.85 -13.71
N GLU A 41 8.15 15.63 -13.88
CA GLU A 41 7.86 15.02 -15.18
C GLU A 41 6.38 15.22 -15.59
N LEU A 42 5.51 15.63 -14.67
CA LEU A 42 4.07 15.77 -14.83
C LEU A 42 3.59 17.17 -14.42
N THR A 43 2.69 17.78 -15.20
CA THR A 43 2.09 19.08 -14.89
C THR A 43 0.95 19.01 -13.85
N TYR A 44 1.00 18.07 -12.90
CA TYR A 44 -0.01 17.88 -11.85
C TYR A 44 0.55 18.30 -10.48
N SER A 45 -0.31 18.84 -9.62
CA SER A 45 0.07 19.20 -8.24
C SER A 45 0.58 17.99 -7.46
N PHE A 46 1.56 18.21 -6.59
CA PHE A 46 2.14 17.20 -5.69
C PHE A 46 1.08 16.38 -4.95
N GLU A 47 0.05 17.04 -4.41
CA GLU A 47 -1.08 16.44 -3.69
C GLU A 47 -1.81 15.36 -4.50
N ILE A 48 -2.06 15.61 -5.79
CA ILE A 48 -2.74 14.70 -6.71
C ILE A 48 -1.86 13.47 -6.99
N ILE A 49 -0.55 13.69 -7.10
CA ILE A 49 0.45 12.63 -7.36
C ILE A 49 0.59 11.75 -6.12
N GLU A 50 0.63 12.32 -4.91
CA GLU A 50 0.60 11.57 -3.65
C GLU A 50 -0.69 10.77 -3.48
N GLU A 51 -1.85 11.31 -3.87
CA GLU A 51 -3.11 10.58 -3.86
C GLU A 51 -3.07 9.36 -4.79
N TRP A 52 -2.56 9.51 -6.01
CA TRP A 52 -2.41 8.40 -6.97
C TRP A 52 -1.44 7.32 -6.47
N ILE A 53 -0.32 7.70 -5.87
CA ILE A 53 0.65 6.76 -5.27
C ILE A 53 0.01 6.07 -4.07
N SER A 54 -0.66 6.80 -3.19
CA SER A 54 -1.35 6.26 -2.02
C SER A 54 -2.45 5.28 -2.41
N ASN A 55 -3.24 5.59 -3.44
CA ASN A 55 -4.26 4.70 -3.95
C ASN A 55 -3.67 3.49 -4.70
N ALA A 56 -2.52 3.64 -5.38
CA ALA A 56 -1.76 2.53 -5.94
C ALA A 56 -1.23 1.58 -4.86
N ILE A 57 -0.67 2.11 -3.77
CA ILE A 57 -0.22 1.33 -2.61
C ILE A 57 -1.41 0.59 -1.98
N LYS A 58 -2.51 1.29 -1.65
CA LYS A 58 -3.74 0.66 -1.12
C LYS A 58 -4.29 -0.45 -2.03
N TYR A 59 -4.21 -0.29 -3.36
CA TYR A 59 -4.65 -1.30 -4.32
C TYR A 59 -3.76 -2.56 -4.29
N LEU A 60 -2.47 -2.42 -4.01
CA LEU A 60 -1.53 -3.55 -3.86
C LEU A 60 -1.61 -4.19 -2.46
N GLU A 61 -1.86 -3.40 -1.42
CA GLU A 61 -2.05 -3.89 -0.05
C GLU A 61 -3.41 -4.58 0.16
N GLY A 62 -4.44 -4.14 -0.56
CA GLY A 62 -5.79 -4.72 -0.52
C GLY A 62 -5.88 -6.20 -0.94
N GLU A 63 -4.81 -6.76 -1.51
CA GLU A 63 -4.67 -8.20 -1.78
C GLU A 63 -4.06 -9.00 -0.60
N LYS A 64 -3.63 -8.35 0.50
CA LYS A 64 -2.84 -9.01 1.56
C LYS A 64 -3.39 -8.93 2.98
N THR A 65 -4.21 -7.96 3.36
CA THR A 65 -4.79 -7.89 4.73
C THR A 65 -6.22 -7.31 4.81
N PRO A 66 -7.03 -7.74 5.79
CA PRO A 66 -8.40 -7.28 5.96
C PRO A 66 -8.50 -5.81 6.42
N LYS A 67 -9.51 -5.10 5.91
CA LYS A 67 -9.76 -3.68 6.19
C LYS A 67 -10.10 -3.44 7.67
N ILE A 68 -9.29 -2.64 8.36
CA ILE A 68 -9.69 -1.97 9.61
C ILE A 68 -9.97 -0.50 9.24
N PRO A 69 -11.19 0.03 9.44
CA PRO A 69 -11.50 1.42 9.10
C PRO A 69 -10.85 2.41 10.08
N PRO A 70 -10.44 3.60 9.63
CA PRO A 70 -9.94 4.65 10.51
C PRO A 70 -11.09 5.20 11.37
N GLY A 71 -10.99 5.08 12.69
CA GLY A 71 -12.02 5.58 13.61
C GLY A 71 -12.21 4.79 14.91
N ILE A 72 -11.55 3.64 15.09
CA ILE A 72 -11.50 2.96 16.39
C ILE A 72 -10.26 3.46 17.14
N GLU A 73 -10.49 4.30 18.15
CA GLU A 73 -9.44 4.66 19.10
C GLU A 73 -8.89 3.39 19.77
N LEU A 74 -7.56 3.26 19.88
CA LEU A 74 -6.95 2.28 20.77
C LEU A 74 -7.22 2.67 22.22
N THR A 75 -8.43 2.43 22.70
CA THR A 75 -8.68 2.40 24.15
C THR A 75 -7.95 1.16 24.68
N SER A 76 -6.90 1.38 25.48
CA SER A 76 -5.91 0.37 25.91
C SER A 76 -6.45 -0.65 26.92
N LYS A 77 -7.65 -1.20 26.67
CA LYS A 77 -8.37 -2.14 27.53
C LYS A 77 -8.06 -3.61 27.23
N TYR A 78 -7.36 -3.90 26.12
CA TYR A 78 -6.97 -5.25 25.70
C TYR A 78 -5.47 -5.58 25.89
N SER A 79 -4.80 -4.95 26.87
CA SER A 79 -3.58 -5.54 27.46
C SER A 79 -3.95 -6.69 28.42
N MET A 80 -4.47 -7.80 27.89
CA MET A 80 -4.67 -9.03 28.67
C MET A 80 -4.14 -10.30 27.98
N LYS A 81 -3.02 -10.78 28.53
CA LYS A 81 -2.73 -12.20 28.82
C LYS A 81 -2.49 -13.13 27.61
N THR A 82 -1.28 -13.06 27.03
CA THR A 82 -0.67 -14.23 26.39
C THR A 82 -0.15 -15.22 27.44
N THR A 83 -1.07 -16.02 28.00
CA THR A 83 -0.72 -17.36 28.50
C THR A 83 -0.88 -18.37 27.36
N THR A 84 -0.40 -19.60 27.54
CA THR A 84 -0.06 -20.59 26.49
C THR A 84 1.39 -20.40 26.00
N LYS A 85 2.36 -20.91 26.77
CA LYS A 85 2.84 -22.30 26.77
C LYS A 85 3.67 -22.63 25.53
N ARG A 86 5.00 -22.65 25.73
CA ARG A 86 5.86 -23.65 25.11
C ARG A 86 6.01 -24.78 26.12
N ASP A 87 5.20 -25.81 25.97
CA ASP A 87 5.52 -27.16 26.48
C ASP A 87 6.87 -27.58 25.83
N MET A 88 7.84 -28.00 26.63
CA MET A 88 8.21 -29.40 26.92
C MET A 88 8.64 -30.20 25.67
N GLU A 89 9.81 -30.87 25.61
CA GLU A 89 10.89 -30.95 26.61
C GLU A 89 12.19 -30.23 26.16
N GLU A 90 13.41 -30.77 25.95
CA GLU A 90 14.01 -32.12 25.90
C GLU A 90 15.46 -31.96 26.41
N ASN A 91 16.18 -32.92 27.02
CA ASN A 91 16.03 -34.34 27.33
C ASN A 91 16.68 -34.60 28.72
N GLU A 92 16.45 -35.76 29.33
CA GLU A 92 17.31 -36.31 30.39
C GLU A 92 18.76 -36.51 29.83
N GLU A 93 19.86 -36.71 30.57
CA GLU A 93 20.08 -37.67 31.65
C GLU A 93 21.33 -37.28 32.49
N LEU A 94 21.31 -37.69 33.77
CA LEU A 94 22.46 -38.02 34.66
C LEU A 94 23.48 -36.92 35.04
#